data_AF-A0A3B9UQB2-F1
#
_entry.id   AF-A0A3B9UQB2-F1
#
_cell.length_a   1.000
_cell.length_b   1.000
_cell.length_c   1.000
_cell.angle_alpha   90.00
_cell.angle_beta   90.00
_cell.angle_gamma   90.00
#
_symmetry.space_group_name_H-M   'P 1'
#
loop_
_entity.id
_entity.type
_entity.pdbx_description
1 polymer ?
#
loop_
_entity_poly.entity_id
_entity_poly.type
_entity_poly.pdbx_seq_one_letter_code
_entity_poly.pdbx_strand_id
1 'polypeptide(L)'
;DQGHPVWVINNSSFQVLSSDEFETWNTKIGEMQVTYNQHSVIITGYDDNFIYINDPLYPEANQKINRVNFEEAWKQMGSQAMTIKK
;
A
#
# COMPACT_ATOMS: atom_id res chain seq x y z
N ASP A 1 19.21 -4.64 -2.44
CA ASP A 1 17.96 -5.25 -2.92
C ASP A 1 18.28 -6.67 -3.42
N GLN A 2 17.41 -7.65 -3.16
CA GLN A 2 17.52 -9.03 -3.66
C GLN A 2 16.68 -9.26 -4.93
N GLY A 3 15.96 -8.24 -5.40
CA GLY A 3 15.09 -8.33 -6.58
C GLY A 3 13.83 -9.16 -6.33
N HIS A 4 13.42 -9.31 -5.07
CA HIS A 4 12.20 -10.02 -4.72
C HIS A 4 11.04 -9.02 -4.65
N PRO A 5 9.93 -9.26 -5.37
CA PRO A 5 8.77 -8.40 -5.28
C PRO A 5 8.18 -8.43 -3.87
N VAL A 6 7.56 -7.32 -3.47
CA VAL A 6 6.95 -7.17 -2.16
C VAL A 6 5.47 -6.88 -2.33
N TRP A 7 4.63 -7.76 -1.80
CA TRP A 7 3.19 -7.53 -1.70
C TRP A 7 2.89 -6.63 -0.51
N VAL A 8 2.06 -5.61 -0.69
CA VAL A 8 1.74 -4.64 0.37
C VAL A 8 0.26 -4.33 0.44
N ILE A 9 -0.19 -3.85 1.61
CA ILE A 9 -1.47 -3.18 1.79
C ILE A 9 -1.22 -1.67 1.83
N ASN A 10 -1.97 -0.92 1.04
CA ASN A 10 -1.99 0.54 1.02
C ASN A 10 -3.44 1.01 0.82
N ASN A 11 -3.66 2.23 0.34
CA ASN A 11 -4.95 2.68 -0.17
C ASN A 11 -4.91 2.92 -1.69
N SER A 12 -6.07 2.94 -2.33
CA SER A 12 -6.25 3.04 -3.79
C SER A 12 -5.75 4.36 -4.40
N SER A 13 -5.61 5.42 -3.61
CA SER A 13 -5.10 6.72 -4.07
C SER A 13 -3.57 6.83 -4.00
N PHE A 14 -2.92 5.94 -3.24
CA PHE A 14 -1.50 6.01 -2.89
C PHE A 14 -1.08 7.37 -2.30
N GLN A 15 -1.98 8.02 -1.58
CA GLN A 15 -1.78 9.27 -0.85
C GLN A 15 -2.29 9.12 0.58
N VAL A 16 -1.86 10.01 1.48
CA VAL A 16 -2.38 10.05 2.85
C VAL A 16 -3.86 10.43 2.79
N LEU A 17 -4.70 9.59 3.36
CA LEU A 17 -6.14 9.80 3.48
C LEU A 17 -6.45 10.72 4.67
N SER A 18 -7.53 11.48 4.57
CA SER A 18 -8.01 12.26 5.71
C SER A 18 -8.71 11.37 6.76
N SER A 19 -8.80 11.86 7.99
CA SER A 19 -9.33 11.06 9.11
C SER A 19 -10.80 10.68 8.96
N ASP A 20 -11.58 11.44 8.20
CA ASP A 20 -12.98 11.19 7.87
C ASP A 20 -13.17 10.05 6.83
N GLU A 21 -12.10 9.59 6.20
CA GLU A 21 -12.11 8.41 5.32
C GLU A 21 -11.86 7.10 6.08
N PHE A 22 -11.76 7.17 7.41
CA PHE A 22 -11.61 6.02 8.29
C PHE A 22 -12.84 5.80 9.17
N GLU A 23 -13.13 4.53 9.42
CA GLU A 23 -14.12 4.08 10.38
C GLU A 23 -13.46 3.27 11.48
N THR A 24 -13.97 3.43 12.70
CA THR A 24 -13.56 2.57 13.83
C THR A 24 -14.53 1.40 13.95
N TRP A 25 -14.02 0.20 13.72
CA TRP A 25 -14.76 -1.04 13.92
C TRP A 25 -14.49 -1.62 15.31
N ASN A 26 -15.55 -1.90 16.04
CA ASN A 26 -15.50 -2.61 17.32
C ASN A 26 -15.50 -4.13 17.05
N THR A 27 -14.36 -4.78 17.22
CA THR A 27 -14.22 -6.22 16.99
C THR A 27 -14.07 -6.99 18.31
N LYS A 28 -14.16 -8.32 18.25
CA LYS A 28 -13.93 -9.18 19.43
C LYS A 28 -12.51 -9.08 20.01
N ILE A 29 -11.56 -8.56 19.24
CA ILE A 29 -10.15 -8.42 19.64
C ILE A 29 -9.75 -6.97 19.93
N GLY A 30 -10.69 -6.03 19.90
CA GLY A 30 -10.46 -4.61 20.14
C GLY A 30 -10.97 -3.72 19.01
N GLU A 31 -10.74 -2.42 19.17
CA GLU A 31 -11.02 -1.43 18.13
C GLU A 31 -10.00 -1.53 17.00
N MET A 32 -10.48 -1.39 15.77
CA MET A 32 -9.67 -1.40 14.55
C MET A 32 -10.08 -0.23 13.67
N GLN A 33 -9.10 0.56 13.22
CA GLN A 33 -9.35 1.56 12.17
C GLN A 33 -9.35 0.87 10.81
N VAL A 34 -10.37 1.12 10.01
CA VAL A 34 -10.51 0.59 8.66
C VAL A 34 -10.85 1.72 7.68
N THR A 35 -10.58 1.51 6.41
CA THR A 35 -11.02 2.39 5.33
C THR A 35 -11.46 1.56 4.14
N TYR A 36 -12.53 1.99 3.47
CA TYR A 36 -12.99 1.35 2.23
C TYR A 36 -12.05 1.63 1.04
N ASN A 37 -11.11 2.56 1.21
CA ASN A 37 -10.04 2.79 0.25
C ASN A 37 -8.91 1.75 0.34
N GLN A 38 -8.96 0.80 1.29
CA GLN A 38 -7.92 -0.22 1.43
C GLN A 38 -7.69 -0.97 0.10
N HIS A 39 -6.42 -1.06 -0.30
CA HIS A 39 -6.02 -1.67 -1.56
C HIS A 39 -4.73 -2.48 -1.41
N SER A 40 -4.49 -3.36 -2.37
CA SER A 40 -3.35 -4.27 -2.36
C SER A 40 -2.64 -4.31 -3.69
N VAL A 41 -1.31 -4.16 -3.65
CA VAL A 41 -0.45 -4.08 -4.84
C VAL A 41 0.87 -4.82 -4.62
N ILE A 42 1.59 -5.09 -5.71
CA ILE A 42 2.93 -5.67 -5.68
C ILE A 42 3.95 -4.60 -6.08
N ILE A 43 4.92 -4.33 -5.23
CA ILE A 43 6.09 -3.51 -5.55
C ILE A 43 7.07 -4.35 -6.36
N THR A 44 7.43 -3.86 -7.54
CA THR A 44 8.36 -4.53 -8.47
C THR A 44 9.69 -3.79 -8.62
N GLY A 45 9.77 -2.53 -8.16
CA GLY A 45 11.00 -1.76 -8.16
C GLY A 45 10.83 -0.36 -7.57
N TYR A 46 11.91 0.39 -7.48
CA TYR A 46 11.92 1.79 -7.06
C TYR A 46 13.17 2.52 -7.58
N ASP A 47 13.07 3.84 -7.64
CA ASP A 47 14.21 4.76 -7.77
C ASP A 47 14.12 5.85 -6.68
N ASP A 48 14.90 6.91 -6.79
CA ASP A 48 14.92 8.00 -5.81
C ASP A 48 13.58 8.73 -5.67
N ASN A 49 12.76 8.73 -6.72
CA ASN A 49 11.54 9.52 -6.83
C ASN A 49 10.26 8.69 -6.96
N PHE A 50 10.38 7.43 -7.38
CA PHE A 50 9.23 6.60 -7.75
C PHE A 50 9.30 5.18 -7.22
N ILE A 51 8.11 4.61 -7.00
CA ILE A 51 7.88 3.18 -6.79
C ILE A 51 7.16 2.64 -8.03
N TYR A 52 7.57 1.45 -8.46
CA TYR A 52 6.95 0.72 -9.55
C TYR A 52 6.10 -0.40 -8.98
N ILE A 53 4.83 -0.45 -9.39
CA ILE A 53 3.86 -1.40 -8.86
C ILE A 53 3.13 -2.17 -9.97
N ASN A 54 2.68 -3.38 -9.65
CA ASN A 54 1.60 -4.03 -10.36
C ASN A 54 0.32 -3.89 -9.53
N ASP A 55 -0.66 -3.18 -10.10
CA ASP A 55 -1.95 -2.94 -9.48
C ASP A 55 -3.01 -3.82 -10.16
N PRO A 56 -3.72 -4.69 -9.41
CA PRO A 56 -4.72 -5.60 -9.99
C PRO A 56 -5.96 -4.89 -10.57
N LEU A 57 -6.18 -3.60 -10.30
CA LEU A 57 -7.27 -2.83 -10.91
C LEU A 57 -7.00 -2.45 -12.37
N TYR A 58 -5.77 -2.61 -12.84
CA TYR A 58 -5.30 -2.09 -14.12
C TYR A 58 -4.46 -3.16 -14.86
N PRO A 59 -4.57 -3.25 -16.20
CA PRO A 59 -3.78 -4.21 -16.98
C PRO A 59 -2.30 -3.82 -17.11
N GLU A 60 -1.94 -2.56 -16.90
CA GLU A 60 -0.58 -2.06 -17.04
C GLU A 60 0.33 -2.53 -15.90
N ALA A 61 1.42 -3.20 -16.27
CA ALA A 61 2.48 -3.57 -15.34
C ALA A 61 3.43 -2.40 -15.05
N ASN A 62 4.05 -2.43 -13.87
CA ASN A 62 5.07 -1.48 -13.42
C ASN A 62 4.61 -0.01 -13.50
N GLN A 63 3.38 0.25 -13.04
CA GLN A 63 2.86 1.59 -12.91
C GLN A 63 3.74 2.40 -11.96
N LYS A 64 3.97 3.65 -12.37
CA LYS A 64 4.90 4.56 -11.72
C LYS A 64 4.16 5.46 -10.75
N ILE A 65 4.43 5.32 -9.46
CA ILE A 65 3.81 6.09 -8.38
C ILE A 65 4.87 6.96 -7.69
N ASN A 66 4.48 8.17 -7.28
CA ASN A 66 5.37 9.03 -6.49
C ASN A 66 5.75 8.33 -5.17
N ARG A 67 7.05 8.21 -4.93
CA ARG A 67 7.58 7.43 -3.81
C ARG A 67 7.21 7.99 -2.45
N VAL A 68 7.31 9.31 -2.26
CA VAL A 68 7.03 9.96 -0.97
C VAL A 68 5.57 9.74 -0.59
N ASN A 69 4.65 10.03 -1.50
CA ASN A 69 3.21 9.84 -1.26
C ASN A 69 2.89 8.38 -0.94
N PHE A 70 3.45 7.45 -1.71
CA PHE A 70 3.22 6.02 -1.50
C PHE A 70 3.72 5.56 -0.13
N GLU A 71 4.93 5.96 0.28
CA GLU A 71 5.53 5.59 1.56
C GLU A 71 4.75 6.15 2.75
N GLU A 72 4.28 7.40 2.67
CA GLU A 72 3.46 8.03 3.71
C GLU A 72 2.10 7.33 3.84
N ALA A 73 1.45 7.05 2.71
CA ALA A 73 0.20 6.29 2.67
C ALA A 73 0.36 4.87 3.24
N TRP A 74 1.44 4.17 2.87
CA TRP A 74 1.75 2.83 3.37
C TRP A 74 2.00 2.82 4.88
N LYS A 75 2.70 3.84 5.41
CA LYS A 75 2.88 4.03 6.86
C LYS A 75 1.55 4.29 7.56
N GLN A 76 0.68 5.12 6.99
CA GLN A 76 -0.66 5.37 7.53
C GLN A 76 -1.49 4.07 7.60
N MET A 77 -1.33 3.18 6.63
CA MET A 77 -2.03 1.88 6.55
C MET A 77 -1.37 0.76 7.41
N GLY A 78 -0.41 1.13 8.27
CA GLY A 78 0.20 0.21 9.24
C GLY A 78 1.41 -0.57 8.72
N SER A 79 2.04 -0.13 7.64
CA SER A 79 3.31 -0.67 7.12
C SER A 79 3.30 -2.19 6.86
N GLN A 80 2.18 -2.71 6.36
CA GLN A 80 2.00 -4.14 6.09
C GLN A 80 2.70 -4.54 4.79
N ALA A 81 3.56 -5.56 4.86
CA ALA A 81 4.34 -6.04 3.72
C ALA A 81 4.60 -7.55 3.84
N MET A 82 4.63 -8.25 2.71
CA MET A 82 5.05 -9.65 2.63
C MET A 82 5.93 -9.87 1.40
N THR A 83 6.95 -10.71 1.54
CA THR A 83 7.74 -11.24 0.42
C THR A 83 8.04 -12.71 0.67
N ILE A 84 8.42 -13.43 -0.39
CA ILE A 84 8.81 -14.84 -0.28
C ILE A 84 10.33 -14.95 -0.17
N LYS A 85 10.78 -15.80 0.74
CA LYS A 85 12.18 -16.22 0.81
C LYS A 85 12.40 -17.34 -0.20
N LYS A 86 13.54 -17.32 -0.89
CA LYS A 86 14.01 -18.47 -1.67
C LYS A 86 14.39 -19.64 -0.77
#